data_AF-A0A7W7PME4-F1
#
_entry.id   AF-A0A7W7PME4-F1
#
_cell.length_a   1.000
_cell.length_b   1.000
_cell.length_c   1.000
_cell.angle_alpha   90.00
_cell.angle_beta   90.00
_cell.angle_gamma   90.00
#
_symmetry.space_group_name_H-M   'P 1'
#
loop_
_entity.id
_entity.type
_entity.pdbx_description
1 polymer ?
#
loop_
_entity_poly.entity_id
_entity_poly.type
_entity_poly.pdbx_seq_one_letter_code
_entity_poly.pdbx_strand_id
1 'polypeptide(L)'
;MSITVSLLLLAAALLLILANGFFVAAEFGLVTVEKPEAERAAADGDPRARTVVASLRELSFQLSGTQLGITITSLVVGMLAEPALGSLLTGPFTAAGLPGGAAPGAAVVTGMLVASAVQMVIGELVPKNWAVSRPLQVARFVAGPQSAFSHLFRPVITLLNTVANRLVRALGVEPAEELASARTPGELVSLARHSARAGALEQDTADLFVRTLSLGGLTAQHVMTPRVKVSALQSTATAEDVLNLTRATGLSRFPVYRERLDEVVGMVHLKDALAVPGHDRLRTPVGRIAVAPMLVPETLPVQPLLERLRSEQPIAVVVDEYGGTAGVVTLEDIVEELVGEVRDEHDAADADRPELAPVACEDGRSAWDADGGCRVDALRRIGLQAPDGPYETVAGLVADLLGRIPAAGDTAELPGWRLSVRRVGHHRAERVRIVRAEAAKAIVGEQR
;
A
#
# COMPACT_ATOMS: atom_id res chain seq x y z
N MET A 1 4.49 16.45 -64.08
CA MET A 1 5.50 15.69 -63.31
C MET A 1 5.97 14.54 -64.18
N SER A 2 7.27 14.31 -64.34
CA SER A 2 7.73 13.11 -65.05
C SER A 2 7.47 11.88 -64.19
N ILE A 3 7.18 10.73 -64.82
CA ILE A 3 6.86 9.47 -64.12
C ILE A 3 7.98 9.10 -63.13
N THR A 4 9.23 9.38 -63.48
CA THR A 4 10.40 9.17 -62.63
C THR A 4 10.35 9.98 -61.32
N VAL A 5 9.86 11.23 -61.36
CA VAL A 5 9.71 12.06 -60.17
C VAL A 5 8.58 11.53 -59.30
N SER A 6 7.44 11.13 -59.89
CA SER A 6 6.34 10.53 -59.13
C SER A 6 6.75 9.24 -58.41
N LEU A 7 7.55 8.39 -59.05
CA LEU A 7 8.09 7.17 -58.44
C LEU A 7 9.07 7.47 -57.30
N LEU A 8 9.92 8.49 -57.45
CA LEU A 8 10.85 8.90 -56.40
C LEU A 8 10.12 9.48 -55.18
N LEU A 9 9.09 10.29 -55.41
CA LEU A 9 8.22 10.81 -54.34
C LEU A 9 7.47 9.69 -53.62
N LEU A 10 6.99 8.68 -54.35
CA LEU A 10 6.31 7.53 -53.76
C LEU A 10 7.27 6.66 -52.95
N ALA A 11 8.51 6.47 -53.42
CA ALA A 11 9.54 5.77 -52.65
C ALA A 11 9.90 6.52 -51.36
N ALA A 12 10.03 7.84 -51.43
CA ALA A 12 10.24 8.69 -50.25
C ALA A 12 9.06 8.61 -49.27
N ALA A 13 7.82 8.66 -49.78
CA ALA A 13 6.62 8.49 -48.97
C ALA A 13 6.58 7.12 -48.30
N LEU A 14 6.94 6.04 -49.00
CA LEU A 14 7.00 4.71 -48.41
C LEU A 14 8.04 4.62 -47.27
N LEU A 15 9.22 5.20 -47.45
CA LEU A 15 10.24 5.27 -46.40
C LEU A 15 9.73 6.05 -45.18
N LEU A 16 9.00 7.14 -45.39
CA LEU A 16 8.40 7.92 -44.31
C LEU A 16 7.25 7.19 -43.62
N ILE A 17 6.47 6.38 -44.33
CA ILE A 17 5.45 5.49 -43.74
C ILE A 17 6.12 4.46 -42.82
N LEU A 18 7.26 3.89 -43.23
CA LEU A 18 8.04 2.98 -42.37
C LEU A 18 8.62 3.71 -41.16
N ALA A 19 9.10 4.94 -41.32
CA ALA A 19 9.56 5.79 -40.21
C ALA A 19 8.41 6.12 -39.24
N ASN A 20 7.21 6.41 -39.75
CA ASN A 20 6.01 6.57 -38.93
C ASN A 20 5.73 5.30 -38.13
N GLY A 21 5.77 4.14 -38.79
CA GLY A 21 5.59 2.85 -38.14
C GLY A 21 6.63 2.57 -37.06
N PHE A 22 7.87 3.01 -37.24
CA PHE A 22 8.89 2.95 -36.19
C PHE A 22 8.48 3.77 -34.95
N PHE A 23 7.99 5.00 -35.12
CA PHE A 23 7.55 5.82 -33.98
C PHE A 23 6.30 5.26 -33.29
N VAL A 24 5.35 4.70 -34.05
CA VAL A 24 4.18 4.01 -33.49
C VAL A 24 4.62 2.77 -32.70
N ALA A 25 5.56 1.97 -33.22
CA ALA A 25 6.11 0.84 -32.49
C ALA A 25 6.84 1.28 -31.21
N ALA A 26 7.53 2.42 -31.24
CA ALA A 26 8.18 2.99 -30.07
C ALA A 26 7.18 3.43 -29.00
N GLU A 27 6.12 4.13 -29.39
CA GLU A 27 5.06 4.57 -28.49
C GLU A 27 4.39 3.38 -27.80
N PHE A 28 3.76 2.50 -28.59
CA PHE A 28 3.04 1.36 -28.03
C PHE A 28 3.98 0.35 -27.37
N GLY A 29 5.23 0.23 -27.82
CA GLY A 29 6.21 -0.64 -27.18
C GLY A 29 6.59 -0.15 -25.79
N LEU A 30 6.85 1.15 -25.63
CA LEU A 30 7.20 1.73 -24.33
C LEU A 30 6.00 1.80 -23.37
N VAL A 31 4.79 2.07 -23.88
CA VAL A 31 3.55 2.10 -23.07
C VAL A 31 3.15 0.70 -22.59
N THR A 32 3.33 -0.33 -23.43
CA THR A 32 2.84 -1.68 -23.12
C THR A 32 3.86 -2.51 -22.33
N VAL A 33 5.15 -2.13 -22.32
CA VAL A 33 6.18 -2.89 -21.58
C VAL A 33 5.99 -2.76 -20.08
N GLU A 34 5.98 -3.92 -19.41
CA GLU A 34 6.04 -3.97 -17.95
C GLU A 34 7.45 -3.64 -17.46
N LYS A 35 7.57 -2.58 -16.64
CA LYS A 35 8.85 -2.15 -16.05
C LYS A 35 9.61 -3.28 -15.32
N PRO A 36 8.96 -4.14 -14.50
CA PRO A 36 9.66 -5.24 -13.84
C PRO A 36 10.27 -6.25 -14.82
N GLU A 37 9.61 -6.50 -15.96
CA GLU A 37 10.12 -7.39 -17.00
C GLU A 37 11.39 -6.80 -17.65
N ALA A 38 11.37 -5.49 -17.95
CA ALA A 38 12.53 -4.78 -18.48
C ALA A 38 13.70 -4.70 -17.47
N GLU A 39 13.42 -4.49 -16.19
CA GLU A 39 14.43 -4.45 -15.12
C GLU A 39 15.10 -5.81 -14.90
N ARG A 40 14.33 -6.91 -14.93
CA ARG A 40 14.88 -8.27 -14.89
C ARG A 40 15.82 -8.53 -16.07
N ALA A 41 15.37 -8.24 -17.29
CA ALA A 41 16.20 -8.42 -18.48
C ALA A 41 17.49 -7.56 -18.44
N ALA A 42 17.44 -6.36 -17.86
CA ALA A 42 18.61 -5.51 -17.67
C ALA A 42 19.59 -6.05 -16.61
N ALA A 43 19.06 -6.66 -15.54
CA ALA A 43 19.84 -7.33 -14.51
C ALA A 43 20.52 -8.61 -15.04
N ASP A 44 19.85 -9.34 -15.94
CA ASP A 44 20.38 -10.50 -16.66
C ASP A 44 21.46 -10.14 -17.71
N GLY A 45 21.82 -8.85 -17.81
CA GLY A 45 22.96 -8.37 -18.60
C GLY A 45 22.60 -7.87 -20.00
N ASP A 46 21.33 -7.73 -20.36
CA ASP A 46 20.96 -7.19 -21.69
C ASP A 46 21.18 -5.67 -21.77
N PRO A 47 22.11 -5.17 -22.62
CA PRO A 47 22.35 -3.75 -22.76
C PRO A 47 21.15 -3.00 -23.37
N ARG A 48 20.32 -3.66 -24.19
CA ARG A 48 19.13 -3.01 -24.78
C ARG A 48 18.03 -2.80 -23.75
N ALA A 49 17.81 -3.77 -22.86
CA ALA A 49 16.89 -3.64 -21.74
C ALA A 49 17.27 -2.48 -20.81
N ARG A 50 18.57 -2.21 -20.59
CA ARG A 50 19.00 -1.02 -19.83
C ARG A 50 18.52 0.29 -20.44
N THR A 51 18.59 0.41 -21.77
CA THR A 51 18.07 1.59 -22.49
C THR A 51 16.55 1.69 -22.41
N VAL A 52 15.83 0.56 -22.43
CA VAL A 52 14.38 0.53 -22.19
C VAL A 52 14.06 1.05 -20.80
N VAL A 53 14.73 0.53 -19.76
CA VAL A 53 14.55 1.00 -18.37
C VAL A 53 14.84 2.50 -18.24
N ALA A 54 15.90 3.00 -18.87
CA ALA A 54 16.19 4.44 -18.89
C ALA A 54 15.08 5.25 -19.58
N SER A 55 14.53 4.74 -20.70
CA SER A 55 13.45 5.40 -21.45
C SER A 55 12.14 5.41 -20.65
N LEU A 56 11.84 4.35 -19.91
CA LEU A 56 10.67 4.26 -19.02
C LEU A 56 10.74 5.25 -17.85
N ARG A 57 11.93 5.69 -17.44
CA ARG A 57 12.09 6.73 -16.40
C ARG A 57 11.73 8.13 -16.87
N GLU A 58 11.67 8.36 -18.18
CA GLU A 58 11.29 9.63 -18.78
C GLU A 58 10.16 9.39 -19.79
N LEU A 59 9.21 8.50 -19.45
CA LEU A 59 8.20 8.02 -20.39
C LEU A 59 7.42 9.17 -21.05
N SER A 60 6.95 10.15 -20.26
CA SER A 60 6.23 11.32 -20.80
C SER A 60 7.06 12.10 -21.82
N PHE A 61 8.38 12.26 -21.59
CA PHE A 61 9.27 12.92 -22.54
C PHE A 61 9.45 12.09 -23.81
N GLN A 62 9.63 10.77 -23.67
CA GLN A 62 9.75 9.86 -24.81
C GLN A 62 8.47 9.79 -25.65
N LEU A 63 7.29 9.82 -25.00
CA LEU A 63 5.98 9.85 -25.65
C LEU A 63 5.75 11.15 -26.42
N SER A 64 6.12 12.29 -25.85
CA SER A 64 6.10 13.56 -26.60
C SER A 64 7.04 13.52 -27.81
N GLY A 65 8.19 12.83 -27.68
CA GLY A 65 9.10 12.59 -28.78
C GLY A 65 8.50 11.72 -29.89
N THR A 66 7.85 10.60 -29.55
CA THR A 66 7.19 9.72 -30.55
C THR A 66 6.05 10.46 -31.23
N GLN A 67 5.23 11.21 -30.49
CA GLN A 67 4.13 11.99 -31.05
C GLN A 67 4.63 13.04 -32.05
N LEU A 68 5.73 13.72 -31.74
CA LEU A 68 6.38 14.65 -32.67
C LEU A 68 6.84 13.94 -33.95
N GLY A 69 7.49 12.79 -33.80
CA GLY A 69 7.93 11.94 -34.91
C GLY A 69 6.78 11.55 -35.83
N ILE A 70 5.73 10.95 -35.27
CA ILE A 70 4.49 10.54 -35.98
C ILE A 70 3.87 11.72 -36.73
N THR A 71 3.77 12.87 -36.07
CA THR A 71 3.15 14.07 -36.66
C THR A 71 3.95 14.55 -37.87
N ILE A 72 5.28 14.67 -37.74
CA ILE A 72 6.15 15.12 -38.82
C ILE A 72 6.10 14.13 -40.00
N THR A 73 6.25 12.83 -39.73
CA THR A 73 6.25 11.83 -40.79
C THR A 73 4.90 11.77 -41.49
N SER A 74 3.79 11.80 -40.76
CA SER A 74 2.44 11.75 -41.33
C SER A 74 2.14 12.95 -42.22
N LEU A 75 2.52 14.17 -41.80
CA LEU A 75 2.32 15.38 -42.61
C LEU A 75 3.14 15.33 -43.91
N VAL A 76 4.42 14.94 -43.82
CA VAL A 76 5.29 14.87 -45.00
C VAL A 76 4.84 13.76 -45.96
N VAL A 77 4.36 12.62 -45.44
CA VAL A 77 3.76 11.57 -46.29
C VAL A 77 2.57 12.12 -47.05
N GLY A 78 1.63 12.81 -46.40
CA GLY A 78 0.49 13.42 -47.09
C GLY A 78 0.92 14.37 -48.20
N MET A 79 1.89 15.24 -47.91
CA MET A 79 2.45 16.20 -48.89
C MET A 79 3.14 15.54 -50.09
N LEU A 80 3.73 14.35 -49.94
CA LEU A 80 4.47 13.67 -51.01
C LEU A 80 3.63 12.62 -51.75
N ALA A 81 2.83 11.84 -51.03
CA ALA A 81 2.08 10.71 -51.56
C ALA A 81 0.88 11.16 -52.40
N GLU A 82 0.15 12.19 -51.95
CA GLU A 82 -1.07 12.64 -52.64
C GLU A 82 -0.77 13.19 -54.05
N PRO A 83 0.21 14.10 -54.26
CA PRO A 83 0.51 14.60 -55.60
C PRO A 83 1.12 13.52 -56.49
N ALA A 84 1.92 12.61 -55.91
CA ALA A 84 2.53 11.51 -56.64
C ALA A 84 1.47 10.55 -57.19
N LEU A 85 0.56 10.07 -56.33
CA LEU A 85 -0.52 9.18 -56.72
C LEU A 85 -1.53 9.87 -57.64
N GLY A 86 -1.90 11.13 -57.36
CA GLY A 86 -2.79 11.89 -58.24
C GLY A 86 -2.23 11.99 -59.66
N SER A 87 -0.92 12.26 -59.81
CA SER A 87 -0.28 12.31 -61.13
C SER A 87 -0.24 10.97 -61.84
N LEU A 88 -0.05 9.87 -61.10
CA LEU A 88 0.03 8.50 -61.64
C LEU A 88 -1.36 7.96 -62.02
N LEU A 89 -2.40 8.33 -61.28
CA LEU A 89 -3.76 7.84 -61.47
C LEU A 89 -4.55 8.63 -62.53
N THR A 90 -4.16 9.88 -62.83
CA THR A 90 -4.86 10.72 -63.84
C THR A 90 -4.84 10.08 -65.24
N GLY A 91 -3.72 9.47 -65.64
CA GLY A 91 -3.60 8.77 -66.93
C GLY A 91 -4.55 7.56 -67.06
N PRO A 92 -4.53 6.61 -66.11
CA PRO A 92 -5.49 5.51 -66.06
C PRO A 92 -6.95 5.96 -66.03
N PHE A 93 -7.31 7.01 -65.27
CA PHE A 93 -8.68 7.50 -65.20
C PHE A 93 -9.16 8.15 -66.50
N THR A 94 -8.30 8.91 -67.18
CA THR A 94 -8.62 9.46 -68.52
C THR A 94 -8.74 8.35 -69.56
N ALA A 95 -7.90 7.31 -69.50
CA ALA A 95 -8.00 6.13 -70.37
C ALA A 95 -9.26 5.28 -70.09
N ALA A 96 -9.77 5.29 -68.85
CA ALA A 96 -11.01 4.62 -68.45
C ALA A 96 -12.30 5.37 -68.86
N GLY A 97 -12.17 6.50 -69.58
CA GLY A 97 -13.31 7.23 -70.13
C GLY A 97 -13.88 8.34 -69.25
N LEU A 98 -13.19 8.73 -68.17
CA LEU A 98 -13.61 9.88 -67.36
C LEU A 98 -13.42 11.20 -68.13
N PRO A 99 -14.40 12.13 -68.08
CA PRO A 99 -14.27 13.45 -68.68
C PRO A 99 -13.03 14.18 -68.14
N GLY A 100 -12.31 14.91 -69.02
CA GLY A 100 -11.05 15.57 -68.67
C GLY A 100 -11.13 16.57 -67.50
N GLY A 101 -12.31 17.09 -67.19
CA GLY A 101 -12.53 17.94 -66.01
C GLY A 101 -12.70 17.18 -64.68
N ALA A 102 -13.15 15.92 -64.72
CA ALA A 102 -13.42 15.10 -63.53
C ALA A 102 -12.25 14.17 -63.17
N ALA A 103 -11.46 13.75 -64.16
CA ALA A 103 -10.38 12.78 -63.98
C ALA A 103 -9.29 13.24 -62.98
N PRO A 104 -8.81 14.50 -62.96
CA PRO A 104 -7.82 14.94 -61.98
C PRO A 104 -8.36 14.95 -60.55
N GLY A 105 -9.62 15.36 -60.35
CA GLY A 105 -10.27 15.35 -59.04
C GLY A 105 -10.45 13.94 -58.49
N ALA A 106 -10.94 13.02 -59.33
CA ALA A 106 -11.05 11.61 -58.99
C ALA A 106 -9.68 10.99 -58.66
N ALA A 107 -8.64 11.30 -59.44
CA ALA A 107 -7.28 10.82 -59.21
C ALA A 107 -6.72 11.26 -57.86
N VAL A 108 -6.92 12.52 -57.47
CA VAL A 108 -6.48 13.04 -56.17
C VAL A 108 -7.23 12.36 -55.02
N VAL A 109 -8.57 12.27 -55.10
CA VAL A 109 -9.37 11.63 -54.04
C VAL A 109 -9.01 10.15 -53.88
N THR A 110 -8.93 9.41 -54.99
CA THR A 110 -8.52 8.00 -54.94
C THR A 110 -7.09 7.85 -54.45
N GLY A 111 -6.17 8.71 -54.91
CA GLY A 111 -4.78 8.71 -54.44
C GLY A 111 -4.66 8.96 -52.94
N MET A 112 -5.40 9.94 -52.42
CA MET A 112 -5.49 10.24 -50.99
C MET A 112 -6.04 9.06 -50.19
N LEU A 113 -7.14 8.43 -50.65
CA LEU A 113 -7.70 7.25 -49.98
C LEU A 113 -6.72 6.07 -49.97
N VAL A 114 -6.04 5.79 -51.08
CA VAL A 114 -5.05 4.72 -51.18
C VAL A 114 -3.84 5.02 -50.28
N ALA A 115 -3.30 6.24 -50.34
CA ALA A 115 -2.20 6.65 -49.46
C ALA A 115 -2.58 6.52 -47.99
N SER A 116 -3.77 6.99 -47.62
CA SER A 116 -4.27 6.95 -46.25
C SER A 116 -4.46 5.51 -45.77
N ALA A 117 -5.02 4.63 -46.60
CA ALA A 117 -5.19 3.21 -46.27
C ALA A 117 -3.84 2.51 -46.10
N VAL A 118 -2.88 2.75 -46.99
CA VAL A 118 -1.52 2.18 -46.89
C VAL A 118 -0.81 2.70 -45.64
N GLN A 119 -0.89 4.00 -45.36
CA GLN A 119 -0.30 4.61 -44.17
C GLN A 119 -0.95 4.09 -42.88
N MET A 120 -2.28 3.97 -42.83
CA MET A 120 -2.99 3.40 -41.67
C MET A 120 -2.58 1.94 -41.42
N VAL A 121 -2.49 1.12 -42.46
CA VAL A 121 -2.14 -0.30 -42.30
C VAL A 121 -0.67 -0.47 -41.94
N ILE A 122 0.25 0.06 -42.76
CA ILE A 122 1.69 -0.19 -42.64
C ILE A 122 2.32 0.73 -41.59
N GLY A 123 1.91 1.99 -41.55
CA GLY A 123 2.47 3.00 -40.67
C GLY A 123 1.88 3.01 -39.27
N GLU A 124 0.73 2.36 -39.03
CA GLU A 124 0.06 2.40 -37.71
C GLU A 124 -0.38 1.02 -37.21
N LEU A 125 -1.30 0.33 -37.90
CA LEU A 125 -1.92 -0.89 -37.41
C LEU A 125 -0.94 -2.05 -37.23
N VAL A 126 -0.09 -2.30 -38.23
CA VAL A 126 0.90 -3.39 -38.17
C VAL A 126 1.92 -3.17 -37.05
N PRO A 127 2.59 -2.00 -36.96
CA PRO A 127 3.53 -1.71 -35.87
C PRO A 127 2.87 -1.75 -34.49
N LYS A 128 1.66 -1.19 -34.35
CA LYS A 128 0.90 -1.21 -33.11
C LYS A 128 0.59 -2.63 -32.64
N ASN A 129 0.05 -3.47 -33.53
CA ASN A 129 -0.26 -4.86 -33.18
C ASN A 129 1.00 -5.67 -32.83
N TRP A 130 2.13 -5.38 -33.48
CA TRP A 130 3.39 -6.01 -33.14
C TRP A 130 3.92 -5.55 -31.77
N ALA A 131 3.84 -4.26 -31.47
CA ALA A 131 4.21 -3.70 -30.18
C ALA A 131 3.36 -4.24 -29.02
N VAL A 132 2.05 -4.39 -29.22
CA VAL A 132 1.15 -4.94 -28.21
C VAL A 132 1.38 -6.44 -27.99
N SER A 133 1.63 -7.21 -29.04
CA SER A 133 1.83 -8.66 -28.93
C SER A 133 3.20 -9.05 -28.39
N ARG A 134 4.24 -8.23 -28.62
CA ARG A 134 5.60 -8.47 -28.11
C ARG A 134 6.27 -7.19 -27.58
N PRO A 135 5.77 -6.63 -26.46
CA PRO A 135 6.19 -5.31 -25.98
C PRO A 135 7.69 -5.22 -25.73
N LEU A 136 8.26 -6.14 -24.94
CA LEU A 136 9.67 -6.06 -24.56
C LEU A 136 10.61 -6.23 -25.77
N GLN A 137 10.26 -7.13 -26.70
CA GLN A 137 11.05 -7.32 -27.91
C GLN A 137 11.09 -6.06 -28.77
N VAL A 138 9.93 -5.43 -28.96
CA VAL A 138 9.80 -4.20 -29.76
C VAL A 138 10.49 -3.03 -29.05
N ALA A 139 10.26 -2.83 -27.76
CA ALA A 139 10.89 -1.80 -26.95
C ALA A 139 12.43 -1.88 -27.01
N ARG A 140 13.00 -3.09 -26.92
CA ARG A 140 14.46 -3.30 -27.05
C ARG A 140 15.02 -2.86 -28.40
N PHE A 141 14.24 -2.97 -29.47
CA PHE A 141 14.64 -2.54 -30.81
C PHE A 141 14.55 -1.02 -30.99
N VAL A 142 13.47 -0.41 -30.49
CA VAL A 142 13.14 1.00 -30.73
C VAL A 142 13.73 1.96 -29.71
N ALA A 143 13.98 1.55 -28.46
CA ALA A 143 14.36 2.46 -27.38
C ALA A 143 15.65 3.23 -27.64
N GLY A 144 16.66 2.61 -28.23
CA GLY A 144 17.93 3.27 -28.57
C GLY A 144 17.77 4.39 -29.60
N PRO A 145 17.31 4.07 -30.83
CA PRO A 145 17.11 5.08 -31.86
C PRO A 145 16.09 6.16 -31.46
N GLN A 146 15.02 5.77 -30.74
CA GLN A 146 14.03 6.73 -30.24
C GLN A 146 14.65 7.68 -29.21
N SER A 147 15.44 7.16 -28.27
CA SER A 147 16.11 8.03 -27.29
C SER A 147 17.04 9.02 -27.98
N ALA A 148 17.80 8.61 -29.00
CA ALA A 148 18.64 9.52 -29.78
C ALA A 148 17.82 10.62 -30.48
N PHE A 149 16.68 10.26 -31.09
CA PHE A 149 15.75 11.22 -31.68
C PHE A 149 15.21 12.21 -30.65
N SER A 150 14.70 11.72 -29.51
CA SER A 150 14.19 12.56 -28.42
C SER A 150 15.26 13.50 -27.86
N HIS A 151 16.51 13.05 -27.76
CA HIS A 151 17.62 13.90 -27.34
C HIS A 151 17.93 15.01 -28.36
N LEU A 152 17.92 14.71 -29.66
CA LEU A 152 18.14 15.68 -30.72
C LEU A 152 17.04 16.76 -30.73
N PHE A 153 15.78 16.34 -30.60
CA PHE A 153 14.61 17.24 -30.60
C PHE A 153 14.21 17.73 -29.20
N ARG A 154 15.05 17.48 -28.18
CA ARG A 154 14.80 17.90 -26.80
C ARG A 154 14.34 19.34 -26.65
N PRO A 155 14.97 20.38 -27.25
CA PRO A 155 14.50 21.75 -27.07
C PRO A 155 13.06 21.94 -27.56
N VAL A 156 12.70 21.34 -28.70
CA VAL A 156 11.35 21.40 -29.27
C VAL A 156 10.35 20.68 -28.37
N ILE A 157 10.68 19.45 -27.95
CA ILE A 157 9.83 18.63 -27.08
C ILE A 157 9.59 19.35 -25.74
N THR A 158 10.64 19.90 -25.12
CA THR A 158 10.51 20.62 -23.84
C THR A 158 9.67 21.88 -23.96
N LEU A 159 9.78 22.61 -25.08
CA LEU A 159 8.94 23.78 -25.35
C LEU A 159 7.47 23.38 -25.45
N LEU A 160 7.16 22.35 -26.25
CA LEU A 160 5.80 21.85 -26.43
C LEU A 160 5.21 21.33 -25.10
N ASN A 161 5.98 20.55 -24.34
CA ASN A 161 5.54 20.05 -23.03
C ASN A 161 5.29 21.19 -22.04
N THR A 162 6.12 22.23 -22.05
CA THR A 162 5.92 23.41 -21.20
C THR A 162 4.63 24.14 -21.55
N VAL A 163 4.34 24.30 -22.85
CA VAL A 163 3.10 24.92 -23.31
C VAL A 163 1.89 24.06 -22.93
N ALA A 164 1.95 22.74 -23.17
CA ALA A 164 0.89 21.81 -22.79
C ALA A 164 0.61 21.85 -21.29
N ASN A 165 1.65 21.75 -20.44
CA ASN A 165 1.50 21.79 -19.00
C ASN A 165 0.92 23.12 -18.50
N ARG A 166 1.26 24.25 -19.14
CA ARG A 166 0.64 25.55 -18.81
C ARG A 166 -0.84 25.60 -19.17
N LEU A 167 -1.23 25.05 -20.31
CA LEU A 167 -2.63 24.99 -20.72
C LEU A 167 -3.46 24.08 -19.80
N VAL A 168 -2.92 22.91 -19.44
CA VAL A 168 -3.57 21.97 -18.51
C VAL A 168 -3.74 22.60 -17.12
N ARG A 169 -2.71 23.30 -16.61
CA ARG A 169 -2.80 24.07 -15.36
C ARG A 169 -3.82 25.20 -15.44
N ALA A 170 -3.94 25.87 -16.58
CA ALA A 170 -4.94 26.92 -16.78
C ALA A 170 -6.39 26.38 -16.74
N LEU A 171 -6.57 25.10 -17.05
CA LEU A 171 -7.85 24.39 -16.92
C LEU A 171 -8.11 23.83 -15.50
N GLY A 172 -7.20 24.08 -14.55
CA GLY A 172 -7.32 23.62 -13.17
C GLY A 172 -6.91 22.17 -12.92
N VAL A 173 -6.21 21.54 -13.88
CA VAL A 173 -5.72 20.16 -13.76
C VAL A 173 -4.22 20.17 -13.45
N GLU A 174 -3.79 19.41 -12.45
CA GLU A 174 -2.36 19.19 -12.18
C GLU A 174 -1.78 18.19 -13.19
N PRO A 175 -0.71 18.54 -13.92
CA PRO A 175 -0.03 17.61 -14.81
C PRO A 175 0.57 16.46 -14.00
N ALA A 176 0.09 15.23 -14.22
CA ALA A 176 0.67 14.05 -13.62
C ALA A 176 1.91 13.61 -14.42
N GLU A 177 3.10 13.62 -13.80
CA GLU A 177 4.23 12.84 -14.29
C GLU A 177 4.01 11.39 -13.87
N GLU A 178 3.79 10.49 -14.83
CA GLU A 178 3.63 9.04 -14.60
C GLU A 178 4.97 8.41 -14.18
N LEU A 179 5.42 8.70 -12.96
CA LEU A 179 6.60 8.13 -12.33
C LEU A 179 6.28 7.67 -10.91
N ALA A 180 5.44 6.64 -10.82
CA ALA A 180 5.31 5.83 -9.61
C ALA A 180 5.01 4.36 -9.93
N SER A 181 5.75 3.74 -10.85
CA SER A 181 5.77 2.27 -11.00
C SER A 181 6.64 1.57 -9.94
N ALA A 182 7.00 2.25 -8.84
CA ALA A 182 7.29 1.54 -7.60
C ALA A 182 5.94 1.45 -6.89
N ARG A 183 5.31 0.26 -6.89
CA ARG A 183 4.10 0.01 -6.10
C ARG A 183 4.37 0.57 -4.71
N THR A 184 3.60 1.57 -4.31
CA THR A 184 3.78 2.15 -2.99
C THR A 184 3.51 1.05 -1.95
N PRO A 185 4.13 1.11 -0.75
CA PRO A 185 3.78 0.20 0.33
C PRO A 185 2.26 0.12 0.57
N GLY A 186 1.55 1.23 0.37
CA GLY A 186 0.08 1.28 0.43
C GLY A 186 -0.63 0.45 -0.64
N GLU A 187 -0.13 0.43 -1.88
CA GLU A 187 -0.67 -0.43 -2.94
C GLU A 187 -0.45 -1.92 -2.63
N LEU A 188 0.72 -2.29 -2.09
CA LEU A 188 1.01 -3.67 -1.66
C LEU A 188 0.12 -4.11 -0.50
N VAL A 189 -0.13 -3.23 0.47
CA VAL A 189 -1.09 -3.46 1.56
C VAL A 189 -2.51 -3.67 1.01
N SER A 190 -2.93 -2.86 0.03
CA SER A 190 -4.23 -2.99 -0.61
C SER A 190 -4.39 -4.33 -1.34
N LEU A 191 -3.35 -4.76 -2.07
CA LEU A 191 -3.33 -6.05 -2.77
C LEU A 191 -3.37 -7.24 -1.81
N ALA A 192 -2.60 -7.20 -0.70
CA ALA A 192 -2.62 -8.24 0.31
C ALA A 192 -4.01 -8.38 0.95
N ARG A 193 -4.64 -7.27 1.33
CA ARG A 193 -6.00 -7.25 1.87
C ARG A 193 -7.05 -7.73 0.88
N HIS A 194 -6.92 -7.37 -0.40
CA HIS A 194 -7.82 -7.85 -1.44
C HIS A 194 -7.68 -9.36 -1.66
N SER A 195 -6.45 -9.87 -1.68
CA SER A 195 -6.14 -11.30 -1.82
C SER A 195 -6.70 -12.12 -0.66
N ALA A 196 -6.65 -11.57 0.56
CA ALA A 196 -7.26 -12.18 1.74
C ALA A 196 -8.79 -12.28 1.62
N ARG A 197 -9.46 -11.20 1.21
CA ARG A 197 -10.92 -11.19 1.00
C ARG A 197 -11.37 -12.12 -0.13
N ALA A 198 -10.54 -12.30 -1.15
CA ALA A 198 -10.79 -13.21 -2.26
C ALA A 198 -10.48 -14.69 -1.91
N GLY A 199 -9.98 -14.98 -0.71
CA GLY A 199 -9.61 -16.32 -0.26
C GLY A 199 -8.33 -16.87 -0.90
N ALA A 200 -7.56 -16.03 -1.60
CA ALA A 200 -6.29 -16.41 -2.21
C ALA A 200 -5.11 -16.33 -1.22
N LEU A 201 -5.29 -15.62 -0.10
CA LEU A 201 -4.32 -15.50 0.98
C LEU A 201 -5.05 -15.70 2.32
N GLU A 202 -4.42 -16.37 3.27
CA GLU A 202 -4.93 -16.45 4.63
C GLU A 202 -4.87 -15.08 5.30
N GLN A 203 -5.86 -14.77 6.14
CA GLN A 203 -5.98 -13.45 6.77
C GLN A 203 -4.77 -13.12 7.65
N ASP A 204 -4.29 -14.10 8.43
CA ASP A 204 -3.13 -13.93 9.31
C ASP A 204 -1.84 -13.70 8.51
N THR A 205 -1.70 -14.38 7.36
CA THR A 205 -0.57 -14.16 6.45
C THR A 205 -0.62 -12.76 5.83
N ALA A 206 -1.81 -12.28 5.47
CA ALA A 206 -1.99 -10.93 4.96
C ALA A 206 -1.65 -9.88 6.02
N ASP A 207 -2.07 -10.10 7.27
CA ASP A 207 -1.81 -9.19 8.37
C ASP A 207 -0.30 -9.14 8.73
N LEU A 208 0.37 -10.29 8.76
CA LEU A 208 1.83 -10.36 8.93
C LEU A 208 2.55 -9.60 7.81
N PHE A 209 2.11 -9.77 6.56
CA PHE A 209 2.69 -9.05 5.41
C PHE A 209 2.52 -7.53 5.55
N VAL A 210 1.34 -7.06 5.95
CA VAL A 210 1.05 -5.63 6.18
C VAL A 210 1.89 -5.06 7.33
N ARG A 211 2.00 -5.79 8.45
CA ARG A 211 2.82 -5.40 9.61
C ARG A 211 4.30 -5.32 9.25
N THR A 212 4.80 -6.29 8.48
CA THR A 212 6.19 -6.32 8.00
C THR A 212 6.53 -5.10 7.15
N LEU A 213 5.63 -4.70 6.23
CA LEU A 213 5.82 -3.50 5.42
C LEU A 213 5.79 -2.21 6.27
N SER A 214 5.02 -2.20 7.36
CA SER A 214 4.88 -1.05 8.26
C SER A 214 6.07 -0.88 9.20
N LEU A 215 6.81 -1.96 9.49
CA LEU A 215 7.98 -1.95 10.38
C LEU A 215 9.05 -0.93 9.95
N GLY A 216 9.20 -0.70 8.64
CA GLY A 216 10.16 0.25 8.09
C GLY A 216 9.91 1.71 8.49
N GLY A 217 8.68 2.05 8.92
CA GLY A 217 8.32 3.38 9.40
C GLY A 217 8.38 3.55 10.92
N LEU A 218 8.66 2.49 11.67
CA LEU A 218 8.64 2.51 13.13
C LEU A 218 10.01 2.88 13.71
N THR A 219 9.96 3.49 14.89
CA THR A 219 11.13 3.84 15.72
C THR A 219 11.00 3.20 17.09
N ALA A 220 12.07 3.26 17.91
CA ALA A 220 12.07 2.80 19.30
C ALA A 220 10.88 3.35 20.11
N GLN A 221 10.48 4.59 19.87
CA GLN A 221 9.31 5.21 20.51
C GLN A 221 8.00 4.44 20.28
N HIS A 222 7.84 3.85 19.10
CA HIS A 222 6.60 3.17 18.71
C HIS A 222 6.49 1.76 19.31
N VAL A 223 7.63 1.09 19.53
CA VAL A 223 7.72 -0.30 20.03
C VAL A 223 8.07 -0.40 21.51
N MET A 224 8.36 0.72 22.18
CA MET A 224 8.78 0.68 23.59
C MET A 224 7.60 0.48 24.55
N THR A 225 7.87 -0.17 25.68
CA THR A 225 7.06 -0.04 26.88
C THR A 225 7.27 1.36 27.47
N PRO A 226 6.25 2.23 27.51
CA PRO A 226 6.38 3.59 28.01
C PRO A 226 6.76 3.62 29.48
N ARG A 227 7.54 4.63 29.91
CA ARG A 227 8.01 4.84 31.30
C ARG A 227 6.97 4.52 32.38
N VAL A 228 5.73 4.96 32.19
CA VAL A 228 4.64 4.80 33.17
C VAL A 228 4.22 3.34 33.40
N LYS A 229 4.57 2.43 32.48
CA LYS A 229 4.32 0.98 32.57
C LYS A 229 5.57 0.19 32.96
N VAL A 230 6.73 0.84 33.09
CA VAL A 230 8.00 0.16 33.38
C VAL A 230 8.07 -0.24 34.85
N SER A 231 8.25 -1.54 35.09
CA SER A 231 8.63 -2.06 36.41
C SER A 231 10.14 -1.97 36.58
N ALA A 232 10.61 -1.28 37.62
CA ALA A 232 12.04 -1.04 37.86
C ALA A 232 12.37 -1.11 39.36
N LEU A 233 13.64 -1.30 39.68
CA LEU A 233 14.16 -1.41 41.05
C LEU A 233 15.16 -0.30 41.36
N GLN A 234 15.14 0.18 42.60
CA GLN A 234 16.18 1.09 43.06
C GLN A 234 17.51 0.32 43.24
N SER A 235 18.65 0.96 43.00
CA SER A 235 19.99 0.36 43.13
C SER A 235 20.30 -0.22 44.52
N THR A 236 19.62 0.29 45.54
CA THR A 236 19.70 -0.15 46.95
C THR A 236 18.75 -1.30 47.29
N ALA A 237 17.79 -1.63 46.42
CA ALA A 237 16.94 -2.82 46.57
C ALA A 237 17.80 -4.08 46.63
N THR A 238 17.27 -5.17 47.13
CA THR A 238 18.00 -6.41 47.36
C THR A 238 17.82 -7.40 46.23
N ALA A 239 18.71 -8.40 46.11
CA ALA A 239 18.53 -9.48 45.15
C ALA A 239 17.20 -10.24 45.38
N GLU A 240 16.72 -10.33 46.62
CA GLU A 240 15.39 -10.92 46.92
C GLU A 240 14.24 -10.09 46.34
N ASP A 241 14.38 -8.75 46.28
CA ASP A 241 13.36 -7.88 45.69
C ASP A 241 13.21 -8.10 44.17
N VAL A 242 14.28 -8.51 43.49
CA VAL A 242 14.22 -8.95 42.09
C VAL A 242 13.31 -10.17 41.95
N LEU A 243 13.50 -11.17 42.82
CA LEU A 243 12.68 -12.39 42.81
C LEU A 243 11.22 -12.07 43.13
N ASN A 244 10.97 -11.18 44.09
CA ASN A 244 9.63 -10.75 44.45
C ASN A 244 8.94 -9.99 43.32
N LEU A 245 9.64 -9.08 42.66
CA LEU A 245 9.11 -8.34 41.53
C LEU A 245 8.86 -9.26 40.33
N THR A 246 9.74 -10.22 40.05
CA THR A 246 9.50 -11.27 39.06
C THR A 246 8.23 -12.07 39.38
N ARG A 247 8.03 -12.50 40.63
CA ARG A 247 6.81 -13.23 41.02
C ARG A 247 5.54 -12.39 40.85
N ALA A 248 5.62 -11.09 41.12
CA ALA A 248 4.48 -10.18 41.02
C ALA A 248 4.13 -9.80 39.57
N THR A 249 5.12 -9.71 38.68
CA THR A 249 4.95 -9.17 37.32
C THR A 249 5.07 -10.22 36.21
N GLY A 250 5.68 -11.36 36.49
CA GLY A 250 6.07 -12.35 35.47
C GLY A 250 7.32 -11.96 34.67
N LEU A 251 7.89 -10.76 34.90
CA LEU A 251 9.03 -10.26 34.13
C LEU A 251 10.37 -10.79 34.67
N SER A 252 11.33 -10.99 33.76
CA SER A 252 12.66 -11.55 34.08
C SER A 252 13.79 -10.53 34.12
N ARG A 253 13.54 -9.30 33.65
CA ARG A 253 14.56 -8.23 33.53
C ARG A 253 13.96 -6.91 33.99
N PHE A 254 14.72 -6.14 34.75
CA PHE A 254 14.27 -4.87 35.30
C PHE A 254 15.35 -3.80 35.19
N PRO A 255 14.99 -2.56 34.80
CA PRO A 255 15.86 -1.41 34.95
C PRO A 255 16.18 -1.16 36.42
N VAL A 256 17.42 -0.75 36.67
CA VAL A 256 17.95 -0.40 37.98
C VAL A 256 18.24 1.08 37.98
N TYR A 257 17.55 1.84 38.83
CA TYR A 257 17.69 3.30 38.89
C TYR A 257 18.32 3.77 40.20
N ARG A 258 18.86 5.00 40.22
CA ARG A 258 19.48 5.57 41.43
C ARG A 258 18.44 6.21 42.36
N GLU A 259 17.98 7.41 42.01
CA GLU A 259 16.97 8.15 42.78
C GLU A 259 15.63 8.22 42.05
N ARG A 260 15.68 8.38 40.73
CA ARG A 260 14.50 8.50 39.86
C ARG A 260 14.66 7.60 38.65
N LEU A 261 13.55 7.21 38.04
CA LEU A 261 13.55 6.41 36.81
C LEU A 261 14.32 7.07 35.65
N ASP A 262 14.51 8.39 35.67
CA ASP A 262 15.30 9.10 34.66
C ASP A 262 16.79 8.76 34.73
N GLU A 263 17.26 8.23 35.87
CA GLU A 263 18.65 7.82 36.10
C GLU A 263 18.77 6.31 36.17
N VAL A 264 18.55 5.62 35.05
CA VAL A 264 18.82 4.18 34.92
C VAL A 264 20.33 3.95 34.88
N VAL A 265 20.85 3.25 35.89
CA VAL A 265 22.28 2.95 36.05
C VAL A 265 22.64 1.53 35.63
N GLY A 266 21.64 0.68 35.38
CA GLY A 266 21.87 -0.72 35.02
C GLY A 266 20.59 -1.48 34.68
N MET A 267 20.78 -2.73 34.30
CA MET A 267 19.74 -3.74 34.11
C MET A 267 20.07 -4.94 34.98
N VAL A 268 19.08 -5.48 35.68
CA VAL A 268 19.22 -6.73 36.45
C VAL A 268 18.34 -7.82 35.84
N HIS A 269 18.89 -9.03 35.75
CA HIS A 269 18.15 -10.21 35.33
C HIS A 269 17.87 -11.12 36.54
N LEU A 270 16.72 -11.78 36.54
CA LEU A 270 16.36 -12.83 37.50
C LEU A 270 17.49 -13.86 37.74
N LYS A 271 18.19 -14.29 36.67
CA LYS A 271 19.28 -15.28 36.77
C LYS A 271 20.43 -14.78 37.64
N ASP A 272 20.74 -13.49 37.59
CA ASP A 272 21.84 -12.89 38.35
C ASP A 272 21.47 -12.79 39.83
N ALA A 273 20.20 -12.50 40.13
CA ALA A 273 19.67 -12.54 41.49
C ALA A 273 19.60 -13.97 42.06
N LEU A 274 19.24 -14.96 41.23
CA LEU A 274 19.24 -16.37 41.62
C LEU A 274 20.64 -16.92 41.88
N ALA A 275 21.66 -16.41 41.18
CA ALA A 275 23.06 -16.79 41.36
C ALA A 275 23.63 -16.34 42.73
N VAL A 276 23.01 -15.35 43.38
CA VAL A 276 23.36 -14.94 44.75
C VAL A 276 22.95 -16.04 45.74
N PRO A 277 23.85 -16.49 46.66
CA PRO A 277 23.52 -17.46 47.69
C PRO A 277 22.29 -17.04 48.51
N GLY A 278 21.39 -17.99 48.80
CA GLY A 278 20.09 -17.68 49.41
C GLY A 278 20.17 -16.88 50.72
N HIS A 279 21.19 -17.12 51.56
CA HIS A 279 21.39 -16.38 52.82
C HIS A 279 21.87 -14.93 52.62
N ASP A 280 22.42 -14.60 51.45
CA ASP A 280 22.96 -13.28 51.11
C ASP A 280 22.01 -12.44 50.26
N ARG A 281 20.92 -13.02 49.73
CA ARG A 281 19.98 -12.32 48.82
C ARG A 281 19.34 -11.09 49.43
N LEU A 282 18.96 -11.17 50.72
CA LEU A 282 18.39 -10.05 51.48
C LEU A 282 19.40 -8.94 51.79
N ARG A 283 20.70 -9.16 51.57
CA ARG A 283 21.78 -8.22 51.92
C ARG A 283 22.53 -7.70 50.71
N THR A 284 22.39 -8.34 49.56
CA THR A 284 23.10 -7.98 48.33
C THR A 284 22.30 -6.95 47.56
N PRO A 285 22.79 -5.70 47.42
CA PRO A 285 22.11 -4.68 46.65
C PRO A 285 22.09 -5.04 45.16
N VAL A 286 20.97 -4.77 44.49
CA VAL A 286 20.78 -4.98 43.05
C VAL A 286 21.83 -4.24 42.24
N GLY A 287 22.24 -3.05 42.67
CA GLY A 287 23.30 -2.29 42.00
C GLY A 287 24.65 -3.03 41.89
N ARG A 288 24.90 -4.07 42.71
CA ARG A 288 26.12 -4.91 42.61
C ARG A 288 26.03 -6.00 41.54
N ILE A 289 24.82 -6.43 41.21
CA ILE A 289 24.56 -7.48 40.22
C ILE A 289 23.99 -6.93 38.90
N ALA A 290 23.72 -5.63 38.84
CA ALA A 290 23.26 -4.95 37.64
C ALA A 290 24.39 -4.80 36.62
N VAL A 291 24.05 -4.97 35.34
CA VAL A 291 24.93 -4.76 34.19
C VAL A 291 24.62 -3.41 33.56
N ALA A 292 25.61 -2.75 32.95
CA ALA A 292 25.40 -1.48 32.26
C ALA A 292 24.26 -1.58 31.21
N PRO A 293 23.33 -0.59 31.17
CA PRO A 293 22.19 -0.64 30.28
C PRO A 293 22.60 -0.27 28.85
N MET A 294 22.01 -0.93 27.85
CA MET A 294 22.02 -0.40 26.49
C MET A 294 21.09 0.81 26.41
N LEU A 295 21.63 1.95 25.96
CA LEU A 295 20.86 3.18 25.74
C LEU A 295 20.63 3.39 24.24
N VAL A 296 19.39 3.73 23.88
CA VAL A 296 19.00 4.07 22.50
C VAL A 296 18.10 5.31 22.50
N PRO A 297 18.20 6.21 21.50
CA PRO A 297 17.27 7.33 21.38
C PRO A 297 15.90 6.86 20.89
N GLU A 298 14.84 7.58 21.27
CA GLU A 298 13.46 7.28 20.84
C GLU A 298 13.26 7.30 19.31
N THR A 299 14.09 8.06 18.61
CA THR A 299 14.07 8.22 17.15
C THR A 299 14.82 7.12 16.39
N LEU A 300 15.49 6.19 17.08
CA LEU A 300 16.22 5.10 16.42
C LEU A 300 15.23 4.21 15.64
N PRO A 301 15.42 4.01 14.32
CA PRO A 301 14.54 3.14 13.55
C PRO A 301 14.59 1.68 14.06
N VAL A 302 13.47 0.97 13.91
CA VAL A 302 13.33 -0.39 14.46
C VAL A 302 14.32 -1.39 13.84
N GLN A 303 14.68 -1.26 12.57
CA GLN A 303 15.65 -2.16 11.89
C GLN A 303 17.04 -2.18 12.56
N PRO A 304 17.75 -1.04 12.70
CA PRO A 304 19.02 -1.01 13.43
C PRO A 304 18.84 -1.32 14.92
N LEU A 305 17.70 -0.98 15.53
CA LEU A 305 17.41 -1.37 16.91
C LEU A 305 17.36 -2.90 17.07
N LEU A 306 16.69 -3.61 16.16
CA LEU A 306 16.61 -5.07 16.14
C LEU A 306 18.00 -5.71 16.02
N GLU A 307 18.88 -5.17 15.19
CA GLU A 307 20.26 -5.65 15.06
C GLU A 307 21.05 -5.49 16.36
N ARG A 308 20.92 -4.35 17.04
CA ARG A 308 21.57 -4.11 18.33
C ARG A 308 21.03 -5.02 19.42
N LEU A 309 19.71 -5.19 19.49
CA LEU A 309 19.09 -6.07 20.49
C LEU A 309 19.48 -7.55 20.32
N ARG A 310 19.68 -8.00 19.07
CA ARG A 310 20.14 -9.36 18.76
C ARG A 310 21.62 -9.60 19.05
N SER A 311 22.47 -8.59 18.87
CA SER A 311 23.93 -8.73 18.92
C SER A 311 24.54 -8.37 20.27
N GLU A 312 23.94 -7.45 21.01
CA GLU A 312 24.51 -6.89 22.25
C GLU A 312 23.68 -7.31 23.49
N GLN A 313 22.44 -6.82 23.64
CA GLN A 313 21.57 -7.11 24.78
C GLN A 313 20.10 -7.17 24.33
N PRO A 314 19.29 -8.15 24.78
CA PRO A 314 17.90 -8.31 24.32
C PRO A 314 16.92 -7.26 24.88
N ILE A 315 17.43 -6.23 25.58
CA ILE A 315 16.65 -5.13 26.16
C ILE A 315 17.48 -3.85 26.12
N ALA A 316 16.82 -2.73 25.85
CA ALA A 316 17.41 -1.41 25.86
C ALA A 316 16.52 -0.41 26.60
N VAL A 317 17.14 0.60 27.19
CA VAL A 317 16.48 1.77 27.77
C VAL A 317 16.38 2.83 26.69
N VAL A 318 15.17 3.31 26.46
CA VAL A 318 14.89 4.36 25.47
C VAL A 318 15.01 5.71 26.16
N VAL A 319 15.83 6.58 25.59
CA VAL A 319 16.16 7.90 26.12
C VAL A 319 15.48 8.98 25.27
N ASP A 320 14.87 9.97 25.94
CA ASP A 320 14.27 11.14 25.31
C ASP A 320 15.33 12.21 24.94
N GLU A 321 14.89 13.28 24.29
CA GLU A 321 15.75 14.38 23.85
C GLU A 321 16.38 15.20 24.99
N TYR A 322 15.84 15.08 26.21
CA TYR A 322 16.35 15.74 27.41
C TYR A 322 17.28 14.85 28.23
N GLY A 323 17.55 13.61 27.76
CA GLY A 323 18.37 12.63 28.45
C GLY A 323 17.64 11.87 29.56
N GLY A 324 16.32 12.03 29.65
CA GLY A 324 15.44 11.27 30.54
C GLY A 324 15.08 9.90 29.97
N THR A 325 14.51 9.03 30.82
CA THR A 325 14.09 7.69 30.39
C THR A 325 12.66 7.75 29.85
N ALA A 326 12.51 7.56 28.55
CA ALA A 326 11.22 7.50 27.86
C ALA A 326 10.52 6.15 28.05
N GLY A 327 11.30 5.06 28.15
CA GLY A 327 10.77 3.71 28.27
C GLY A 327 11.84 2.62 28.18
N VAL A 328 11.40 1.39 27.96
CA VAL A 328 12.26 0.25 27.65
C VAL A 328 11.74 -0.49 26.43
N VAL A 329 12.63 -1.08 25.65
CA VAL A 329 12.28 -1.88 24.48
C VAL A 329 13.03 -3.19 24.51
N THR A 330 12.34 -4.28 24.19
CA THR A 330 12.88 -5.64 24.14
C THR A 330 12.86 -6.18 22.72
N LEU A 331 13.60 -7.27 22.49
CA LEU A 331 13.53 -7.99 21.21
C LEU A 331 12.11 -8.52 20.98
N GLU A 332 11.49 -9.00 22.05
CA GLU A 332 10.14 -9.54 22.07
C GLU A 332 9.10 -8.50 21.63
N ASP A 333 9.20 -7.24 22.07
CA ASP A 333 8.28 -6.16 21.67
C ASP A 333 8.32 -5.91 20.15
N ILE A 334 9.51 -5.96 19.53
CA ILE A 334 9.67 -5.77 18.08
C ILE A 334 9.07 -6.96 17.30
N VAL A 335 9.25 -8.17 17.83
CA VAL A 335 8.68 -9.39 17.23
C VAL A 335 7.16 -9.39 17.37
N GLU A 336 6.64 -8.94 18.50
CA GLU A 336 5.21 -8.79 18.75
C GLU A 336 4.56 -7.80 17.77
N GLU A 337 5.22 -6.70 17.42
CA GLU A 337 4.70 -5.80 16.38
C GLU A 337 4.60 -6.47 15.00
N LEU A 338 5.52 -7.37 14.67
CA LEU A 338 5.54 -8.12 13.40
C LEU A 338 4.49 -9.23 13.35
N VAL A 339 4.43 -10.05 14.40
CA VAL A 339 3.63 -11.27 14.44
C VAL A 339 2.22 -10.99 14.97
N GLY A 340 2.04 -9.91 15.74
CA GLY A 340 0.87 -9.70 16.58
C GLY A 340 0.90 -10.61 17.81
N GLU A 341 -0.15 -10.55 18.64
CA GLU A 341 -0.32 -11.55 19.69
C GLU A 341 -0.46 -12.92 19.02
N VAL A 342 0.50 -13.80 19.27
CA VAL A 342 0.46 -15.19 18.83
C VAL A 342 -0.76 -15.82 19.51
N ARG A 343 -1.87 -15.91 18.78
CA ARG A 343 -3.02 -16.71 19.20
C ARG A 343 -2.56 -18.16 19.20
N ASP A 344 -2.43 -18.73 20.38
CA ASP A 344 -2.03 -20.12 20.53
C ASP A 344 -3.14 -21.02 19.96
N GLU A 345 -2.78 -22.05 19.21
CA GLU A 345 -3.72 -23.10 18.79
C GLU A 345 -4.36 -23.81 20.01
N HIS A 346 -3.78 -23.61 21.21
CA HIS A 346 -4.27 -24.10 22.49
C HIS A 346 -5.27 -23.17 23.21
N ASP A 347 -5.60 -21.99 22.65
CA ASP A 347 -6.73 -21.15 23.09
C ASP A 347 -8.10 -21.68 22.62
N ALA A 348 -8.15 -22.94 22.16
CA ALA A 348 -9.36 -23.65 21.80
C ALA A 348 -10.42 -23.71 22.93
N ALA A 349 -10.02 -23.50 24.19
CA ALA A 349 -10.94 -23.46 25.31
C ALA A 349 -11.87 -22.22 25.32
N ASP A 350 -11.45 -21.11 24.70
CA ASP A 350 -12.32 -19.94 24.46
C ASP A 350 -12.85 -19.89 23.00
N ALA A 351 -12.24 -20.61 22.07
CA ALA A 351 -12.65 -20.68 20.66
C ALA A 351 -13.99 -21.39 20.40
N ASP A 352 -14.45 -22.25 21.31
CA ASP A 352 -15.74 -22.95 21.19
C ASP A 352 -16.96 -22.08 21.58
N ARG A 353 -16.75 -20.80 21.93
CA ARG A 353 -17.85 -19.89 22.26
C ARG A 353 -18.17 -18.99 21.06
N PRO A 354 -19.33 -19.17 20.40
CA PRO A 354 -19.73 -18.34 19.28
C PRO A 354 -19.69 -16.85 19.66
N GLU A 355 -19.26 -15.98 18.73
CA GLU A 355 -19.32 -14.51 18.87
C GLU A 355 -20.72 -14.00 19.24
N LEU A 356 -21.75 -14.76 18.89
CA LEU A 356 -23.14 -14.55 19.26
C LEU A 356 -23.83 -15.92 19.42
N ALA A 357 -24.13 -16.31 20.64
CA ALA A 357 -24.77 -17.59 20.95
C ALA A 357 -26.18 -17.37 21.54
N PRO A 358 -27.21 -18.13 21.12
CA PRO A 358 -28.48 -18.12 21.82
C PRO A 358 -28.31 -18.71 23.23
N VAL A 359 -28.89 -18.06 24.23
CA VAL A 359 -28.87 -18.51 25.63
C VAL A 359 -30.29 -18.64 26.13
N ALA A 360 -30.59 -19.72 26.85
CA ALA A 360 -31.88 -19.91 27.48
C ALA A 360 -32.16 -18.77 28.48
N CYS A 361 -33.35 -18.19 28.40
CA CYS A 361 -33.85 -17.25 29.41
C CYS A 361 -34.86 -17.98 30.28
N GLU A 362 -34.78 -17.79 31.60
CA GLU A 362 -35.72 -18.39 32.56
C GLU A 362 -37.17 -17.93 32.33
N ASP A 363 -37.35 -16.75 31.71
CA ASP A 363 -38.66 -16.14 31.42
C ASP A 363 -39.20 -16.42 29.99
N GLY A 364 -38.65 -17.40 29.26
CA GLY A 364 -39.12 -17.74 27.91
C GLY A 364 -38.79 -16.72 26.80
N ARG A 365 -38.01 -15.69 27.11
CA ARG A 365 -37.54 -14.67 26.14
C ARG A 365 -36.34 -15.15 25.35
N SER A 366 -36.23 -14.74 24.08
CA SER A 366 -35.00 -14.95 23.32
C SER A 366 -33.89 -14.06 23.89
N ALA A 367 -32.81 -14.71 24.33
CA ALA A 367 -31.62 -14.05 24.82
C ALA A 367 -30.40 -14.56 24.05
N TRP A 368 -29.40 -13.70 23.91
CA TRP A 368 -28.14 -14.01 23.26
C TRP A 368 -26.99 -13.54 24.14
N ASP A 369 -25.90 -14.30 24.16
CA ASP A 369 -24.62 -13.88 24.72
C ASP A 369 -23.72 -13.46 23.57
N ALA A 370 -23.30 -12.21 23.58
CA ALA A 370 -22.44 -11.62 22.55
C ALA A 370 -21.06 -11.34 23.12
N ASP A 371 -20.04 -11.63 22.32
CA ASP A 371 -18.68 -11.19 22.60
C ASP A 371 -18.56 -9.67 22.46
N GLY A 372 -17.75 -9.04 23.32
CA GLY A 372 -17.47 -7.61 23.26
C GLY A 372 -16.86 -7.16 21.94
N GLY A 373 -16.07 -8.02 21.30
CA GLY A 373 -15.48 -7.80 19.99
C GLY A 373 -16.44 -8.05 18.81
N CYS A 374 -17.63 -8.61 19.06
CA CYS A 374 -18.62 -8.88 18.03
C CYS A 374 -19.00 -7.58 17.29
N ARG A 375 -18.97 -7.60 15.95
CA ARG A 375 -19.33 -6.42 15.14
C ARG A 375 -20.83 -6.13 15.26
N VAL A 376 -21.19 -4.85 15.34
CA VAL A 376 -22.61 -4.45 15.45
C VAL A 376 -23.48 -4.93 14.29
N ASP A 377 -22.89 -5.12 13.09
CA ASP A 377 -23.59 -5.68 11.92
C ASP A 377 -24.06 -7.12 12.13
N ALA A 378 -23.34 -7.92 12.94
CA ALA A 378 -23.72 -9.29 13.23
C ALA A 378 -25.02 -9.39 14.04
N LEU A 379 -25.36 -8.33 14.79
CA LEU A 379 -26.62 -8.24 15.56
C LEU A 379 -27.86 -8.19 14.66
N ARG A 380 -27.71 -7.87 13.36
CA ARG A 380 -28.82 -7.95 12.40
C ARG A 380 -29.36 -9.36 12.25
N ARG A 381 -28.54 -10.40 12.48
CA ARG A 381 -28.98 -11.82 12.43
C ARG A 381 -30.04 -12.14 13.49
N ILE A 382 -30.05 -11.41 14.60
CA ILE A 382 -31.04 -11.54 15.68
C ILE A 382 -32.15 -10.49 15.59
N GLY A 383 -32.13 -9.65 14.56
CA GLY A 383 -33.11 -8.58 14.34
C GLY A 383 -32.85 -7.30 15.14
N LEU A 384 -31.66 -7.12 15.70
CA LEU A 384 -31.24 -5.89 16.37
C LEU A 384 -30.48 -5.01 15.37
N GLN A 385 -31.03 -3.82 15.08
CA GLN A 385 -30.35 -2.78 14.30
C GLN A 385 -29.71 -1.80 15.29
N ALA A 386 -28.38 -1.79 15.35
CA ALA A 386 -27.65 -0.81 16.14
C ALA A 386 -27.81 0.58 15.48
N PRO A 387 -27.94 1.66 16.28
CA PRO A 387 -27.89 3.02 15.74
C PRO A 387 -26.57 3.31 15.02
N ASP A 388 -26.54 4.36 14.21
CA ASP A 388 -25.28 4.88 13.67
C ASP A 388 -24.53 5.64 14.76
N GLY A 389 -23.23 5.38 14.93
CA GLY A 389 -22.42 6.01 15.96
C GLY A 389 -20.92 5.72 15.83
N PRO A 390 -20.07 6.29 16.71
CA PRO A 390 -18.61 6.16 16.67
C PRO A 390 -18.14 4.80 17.25
N TYR A 391 -18.74 3.70 16.82
CA TYR A 391 -18.43 2.35 17.28
C TYR A 391 -18.59 1.32 16.16
N GLU A 392 -17.78 0.26 16.21
CA GLU A 392 -17.90 -0.88 15.29
C GLU A 392 -18.28 -2.19 15.99
N THR A 393 -18.16 -2.24 17.32
CA THR A 393 -18.32 -3.46 18.14
C THR A 393 -19.41 -3.32 19.19
N VAL A 394 -19.90 -4.44 19.72
CA VAL A 394 -20.87 -4.49 20.83
C VAL A 394 -20.33 -3.77 22.06
N ALA A 395 -19.04 -3.93 22.40
CA ALA A 395 -18.44 -3.22 23.52
C ALA A 395 -18.43 -1.70 23.30
N GLY A 396 -18.14 -1.25 22.07
CA GLY A 396 -18.19 0.16 21.69
C GLY A 396 -19.61 0.73 21.78
N LEU A 397 -20.60 0.01 21.26
CA LEU A 397 -22.02 0.36 21.36
C LEU A 397 -22.47 0.51 22.82
N VAL A 398 -22.08 -0.42 23.70
CA VAL A 398 -22.45 -0.36 25.13
C VAL A 398 -21.76 0.80 25.84
N ALA A 399 -20.48 1.07 25.55
CA ALA A 399 -19.77 2.20 26.14
C ALA A 399 -20.37 3.55 25.70
N ASP A 400 -20.77 3.66 24.42
CA ASP A 400 -21.43 4.84 23.86
C ASP A 400 -22.80 5.08 24.53
N LEU A 401 -23.62 4.03 24.65
CA LEU A 401 -24.93 4.12 25.31
C LEU A 401 -24.84 4.47 26.81
N LEU A 402 -23.78 4.02 27.49
CA LEU A 402 -23.56 4.31 28.90
C LEU A 402 -22.87 5.66 29.14
N GLY A 403 -22.19 6.22 28.13
CA GLY A 403 -21.38 7.44 28.25
C GLY A 403 -20.18 7.32 29.19
N ARG A 404 -19.78 6.09 29.53
CA ARG A 404 -18.66 5.78 30.45
C ARG A 404 -18.10 4.38 30.19
N ILE A 405 -16.96 4.08 30.81
CA ILE A 405 -16.39 2.73 30.82
C ILE A 405 -17.42 1.75 31.44
N PRO A 406 -17.79 0.67 30.73
CA PRO A 406 -18.74 -0.32 31.25
C PRO A 406 -18.19 -1.07 32.46
N ALA A 407 -19.05 -1.27 33.47
CA ALA A 407 -18.82 -2.11 34.63
C ALA A 407 -19.68 -3.38 34.56
N ALA A 408 -19.25 -4.46 35.20
CA ALA A 408 -20.04 -5.69 35.25
C ALA A 408 -21.38 -5.43 35.96
N GLY A 409 -22.48 -5.86 35.33
CA GLY A 409 -23.84 -5.60 35.80
C GLY A 409 -24.50 -4.36 35.19
N ASP A 410 -23.77 -3.52 34.45
CA ASP A 410 -24.36 -2.37 33.76
C ASP A 410 -25.37 -2.81 32.71
N THR A 411 -26.42 -2.00 32.55
CA THR A 411 -27.47 -2.23 31.57
C THR A 411 -27.67 -1.01 30.67
N ALA A 412 -27.67 -1.23 29.37
CA ALA A 412 -28.02 -0.26 28.35
C ALA A 412 -29.29 -0.70 27.61
N GLU A 413 -30.11 0.26 27.17
CA GLU A 413 -31.37 0.00 26.48
C GLU A 413 -31.35 0.56 25.06
N LEU A 414 -31.89 -0.24 24.14
CA LEU A 414 -32.19 0.14 22.76
C LEU A 414 -33.68 -0.14 22.50
N PRO A 415 -34.30 0.48 21.48
CA PRO A 415 -35.71 0.22 21.16
C PRO A 415 -35.99 -1.28 20.96
N GLY A 416 -36.72 -1.89 21.91
CA GLY A 416 -37.04 -3.32 21.90
C GLY A 416 -35.93 -4.28 22.36
N TRP A 417 -34.83 -3.76 22.92
CA TRP A 417 -33.66 -4.55 23.31
C TRP A 417 -33.02 -4.04 24.61
N ARG A 418 -32.58 -4.98 25.47
CA ARG A 418 -31.80 -4.69 26.66
C ARG A 418 -30.45 -5.40 26.57
N LEU A 419 -29.38 -4.64 26.76
CA LEU A 419 -28.00 -5.11 26.76
C LEU A 419 -27.49 -5.06 28.20
N SER A 420 -26.97 -6.17 28.71
CA SER A 420 -26.46 -6.27 30.08
C SER A 420 -25.03 -6.78 30.10
N VAL A 421 -24.12 -6.01 30.66
CA VAL A 421 -22.70 -6.36 30.75
C VAL A 421 -22.53 -7.48 31.77
N ARG A 422 -22.02 -8.63 31.31
CA ARG A 422 -21.77 -9.81 32.14
C ARG A 422 -20.35 -9.86 32.65
N ARG A 423 -19.41 -9.49 31.80
CA ARG A 423 -17.98 -9.52 32.10
C ARG A 423 -17.30 -8.28 31.51
N VAL A 424 -16.33 -7.76 32.25
CA VAL A 424 -15.49 -6.63 31.84
C VAL A 424 -14.04 -7.08 31.98
N GLY A 425 -13.23 -6.76 31.00
CA GLY A 425 -11.78 -6.90 31.05
C GLY A 425 -11.12 -5.78 30.27
N HIS A 426 -9.95 -5.33 30.72
CA HIS A 426 -9.19 -4.22 30.13
C HIS A 426 -10.05 -2.99 29.75
N HIS A 427 -10.95 -2.57 30.65
CA HIS A 427 -11.86 -1.42 30.47
C HIS A 427 -12.88 -1.53 29.32
N ARG A 428 -13.18 -2.74 28.83
CA ARG A 428 -14.23 -3.00 27.85
C ARG A 428 -15.20 -4.07 28.34
N ALA A 429 -16.45 -4.01 27.90
CA ALA A 429 -17.38 -5.11 28.10
C ALA A 429 -16.92 -6.32 27.27
N GLU A 430 -16.46 -7.39 27.92
CA GLU A 430 -16.02 -8.63 27.26
C GLU A 430 -17.21 -9.49 26.84
N ARG A 431 -18.28 -9.51 27.65
CA ARG A 431 -19.49 -10.28 27.34
C ARG A 431 -20.73 -9.46 27.65
N VAL A 432 -21.65 -9.43 26.70
CA VAL A 432 -22.89 -8.67 26.79
C VAL A 432 -24.06 -9.60 26.51
N ARG A 433 -24.94 -9.72 27.50
CA ARG A 433 -26.21 -10.43 27.33
C ARG A 433 -27.23 -9.50 26.68
N ILE A 434 -27.75 -9.91 25.53
CA ILE A 434 -28.73 -9.17 24.75
C ILE A 434 -30.08 -9.88 24.89
N VAL A 435 -31.10 -9.17 25.35
CA VAL A 435 -32.45 -9.71 25.56
C VAL A 435 -33.45 -8.86 24.79
N ARG A 436 -34.38 -9.49 24.09
CA ARG A 436 -35.49 -8.77 23.45
C ARG A 436 -36.44 -8.25 24.54
N ALA A 437 -36.65 -6.94 24.59
CA ALA A 437 -37.58 -6.29 25.50
C ALA A 437 -38.96 -6.17 24.81
N GLU A 438 -40.06 -6.41 25.54
CA GLU A 438 -41.39 -6.07 25.04
C GLU A 438 -41.47 -4.55 24.83
N ALA A 439 -42.09 -4.13 23.72
CA ALA A 439 -42.51 -2.74 23.57
C ALA A 439 -43.43 -2.39 24.75
N ALA A 440 -43.07 -1.38 25.53
CA ALA A 440 -43.92 -0.89 26.60
C ALA A 440 -45.32 -0.64 26.03
N LYS A 441 -46.33 -1.35 26.55
CA LYS A 441 -47.73 -1.00 26.33
C LYS A 441 -47.86 0.49 26.64
N ALA A 442 -48.19 1.28 25.63
CA ALA A 442 -48.64 2.64 25.81
C ALA A 442 -49.81 2.58 26.80
N ILE A 443 -49.60 3.08 28.01
CA ILE A 443 -50.68 3.39 28.94
C ILE A 443 -51.41 4.56 28.29
N VAL A 444 -52.42 4.24 27.49
CA VAL A 444 -53.49 5.18 27.15
C VAL A 444 -54.22 5.42 28.47
N GLY A 445 -53.78 6.45 29.19
CA GLY A 445 -54.51 7.05 30.28
C GLY A 445 -55.70 7.80 29.70
N GLU A 446 -56.78 7.07 29.51
CA GLU A 446 -58.13 7.61 29.39
C GLU A 446 -58.51 8.20 30.76
N GLN A 447 -58.46 9.52 30.92
CA GLN A 447 -59.31 10.21 31.89
C GLN A 447 -59.88 11.49 31.27
N ARG A 448 -61.19 11.45 31.17
CA ARG A 448 -62.12 12.51 30.82
C ARG A 448 -62.43 13.35 32.04
#